data_AF-A0A851AXW9-F1
#
_entry.id   AF-A0A851AXW9-F1
#
_cell.length_a   1.000
_cell.length_b   1.000
_cell.length_c   1.000
_cell.angle_alpha   90.00
_cell.angle_beta   90.00
_cell.angle_gamma   90.00
#
_symmetry.space_group_name_H-M   'P 1'
#
loop_
_entity.id
_entity.type
_entity.pdbx_description
1 polymer ?
#
loop_
_entity_poly.entity_id
_entity_poly.type
_entity_poly.pdbx_seq_one_letter_code
_entity_poly.pdbx_strand_id
1 'polypeptide(L)'
;PLQLLQAKAVPKRLQTSQRKPREPQVPRSLIKEIFRHFAKMPMTRDAFKIVEKCSDKYFKQLSDDLEAYTHHAGRKTVEVGDLEVLMRRQGLVTDKMPLNVLIERYLPLEYRKLLIPIAVSGNKVIPCK
;
A
#
# COMPACT_ATOMS: atom_id res chain seq x y z
N PRO A 1 -10.82 42.46 60.15
CA PRO A 1 -10.61 41.03 59.85
C PRO A 1 -9.99 40.86 58.45
N LEU A 2 -8.69 40.55 58.41
CA LEU A 2 -7.94 40.33 57.17
C LEU A 2 -8.17 38.87 56.72
N GLN A 3 -8.93 38.66 55.64
CA GLN A 3 -9.06 37.34 55.03
C GLN A 3 -7.96 37.15 53.97
N LEU A 4 -7.02 36.28 54.33
CA LEU A 4 -5.93 35.76 53.51
C LEU A 4 -6.52 34.97 52.31
N LEU A 5 -6.35 35.48 51.10
CA LEU A 5 -6.71 34.77 49.86
C LEU A 5 -5.78 33.57 49.66
N GLN A 6 -6.33 32.36 49.81
CA GLN A 6 -5.61 31.10 49.57
C GLN A 6 -5.30 30.92 48.07
N ALA A 7 -4.05 30.56 47.77
CA ALA A 7 -3.58 30.26 46.42
C ALA A 7 -4.21 28.95 45.90
N LYS A 8 -4.85 29.02 44.72
CA LYS A 8 -5.39 27.85 44.01
C LYS A 8 -4.25 27.00 43.45
N ALA A 9 -4.26 25.71 43.75
CA ALA A 9 -3.28 24.74 43.27
C ALA A 9 -3.33 24.59 41.74
N VAL A 10 -2.16 24.66 41.10
CA VAL A 10 -1.97 24.46 39.66
C VAL A 10 -2.16 22.98 39.32
N PRO A 11 -3.00 22.61 38.33
CA PRO A 11 -3.15 21.21 37.93
C PRO A 11 -1.88 20.68 37.28
N LYS A 12 -1.40 19.52 37.76
CA LYS A 12 -0.28 18.76 37.19
C LYS A 12 -0.56 18.45 35.71
N ARG A 13 0.33 18.91 34.82
CA ARG A 13 0.30 18.57 33.39
C ARG A 13 0.37 17.04 33.23
N LEU A 14 -0.64 16.44 32.62
CA LEU A 14 -0.57 15.06 32.13
C LEU A 14 0.55 14.99 31.10
N GLN A 15 1.59 14.21 31.40
CA GLN A 15 2.63 13.89 30.44
C GLN A 15 2.00 13.09 29.30
N THR A 16 1.85 13.73 28.14
CA THR A 16 1.55 13.03 26.89
C THR A 16 2.76 12.16 26.56
N SER A 17 2.63 10.84 26.74
CA SER A 17 3.59 9.86 26.25
C SER A 17 3.84 10.15 24.77
N GLN A 18 5.07 10.57 24.44
CA GLN A 18 5.49 10.72 23.05
C GLN A 18 5.44 9.34 22.39
N ARG A 19 4.32 9.04 21.72
CA ARG A 19 4.24 7.87 20.84
C ARG A 19 5.22 8.12 19.70
N LYS A 20 6.27 7.29 19.63
CA LYS A 20 7.11 7.19 18.43
C LYS A 20 6.20 7.15 17.18
N PRO A 21 6.52 7.86 16.10
CA PRO A 21 5.78 7.76 14.86
C PRO A 21 5.70 6.28 14.47
N ARG A 22 4.49 5.73 14.39
CA ARG A 22 4.31 4.38 13.87
C ARG A 22 4.65 4.43 12.39
N GLU A 23 5.41 3.45 11.91
CA GLU A 23 5.63 3.29 10.48
C GLU A 23 4.28 3.32 9.76
N PRO A 24 4.18 3.99 8.60
CA PRO A 24 2.96 4.05 7.84
C PRO A 24 2.56 2.63 7.43
N GLN A 25 1.39 2.19 7.88
CA GLN A 25 0.81 0.87 7.58
C GLN A 25 -0.42 1.03 6.72
N VAL A 26 -0.69 0.02 5.89
CA VAL A 26 -1.95 -0.05 5.16
C VAL A 26 -3.12 -0.07 6.15
N PRO A 27 -4.20 0.70 5.91
CA PRO A 27 -5.34 0.73 6.83
C PRO A 27 -5.91 -0.67 7.08
N ARG A 28 -6.06 -1.03 8.36
CA ARG A 28 -6.58 -2.35 8.76
C ARG A 28 -7.97 -2.64 8.19
N SER A 29 -8.81 -1.61 8.03
CA SER A 29 -10.12 -1.73 7.39
C SER A 29 -9.99 -2.23 5.95
N LEU A 30 -9.07 -1.64 5.19
CA LEU A 30 -8.81 -1.99 3.79
C LEU A 30 -8.28 -3.43 3.65
N ILE A 31 -7.29 -3.82 4.47
CA ILE A 31 -6.77 -5.20 4.48
C ILE A 31 -7.90 -6.20 4.71
N LYS A 32 -8.77 -5.93 5.70
CA LYS A 32 -9.90 -6.80 6.03
C LYS A 32 -10.93 -6.86 4.91
N GLU A 33 -11.23 -5.73 4.27
CA GLU A 33 -12.20 -5.65 3.18
C GLU A 33 -11.73 -6.46 1.96
N ILE A 34 -10.49 -6.21 1.52
CA ILE A 34 -9.86 -6.94 0.41
C ILE A 34 -9.84 -8.44 0.70
N PHE A 35 -9.35 -8.84 1.89
CA PHE A 35 -9.21 -10.25 2.21
C PHE A 35 -10.57 -10.97 2.30
N ARG A 36 -11.60 -10.33 2.87
CA ARG A 36 -12.97 -10.90 2.88
C ARG A 36 -13.53 -11.08 1.48
N HIS A 37 -13.32 -10.10 0.60
CA HIS A 37 -13.78 -10.14 -0.78
C HIS A 37 -13.24 -11.38 -1.52
N PHE A 38 -11.94 -11.68 -1.36
CA PHE A 38 -11.31 -12.82 -2.02
C PHE A 38 -11.52 -14.15 -1.30
N ALA A 39 -11.52 -14.19 0.03
CA ALA A 39 -11.66 -15.42 0.79
C ALA A 39 -13.08 -16.01 0.71
N LYS A 40 -14.11 -15.17 0.49
CA LYS A 40 -15.53 -15.57 0.38
C LYS A 40 -16.04 -16.43 1.55
N MET A 41 -15.42 -16.32 2.72
CA MET A 41 -15.76 -17.11 3.90
C MET A 41 -15.63 -16.30 5.21
N PRO A 42 -16.36 -16.66 6.27
CA PRO A 42 -16.21 -16.05 7.59
C PRO A 42 -14.81 -16.29 8.16
N MET A 43 -14.25 -15.27 8.82
CA MET A 43 -12.90 -15.29 9.37
C MET A 43 -12.90 -14.81 10.81
N THR A 44 -12.07 -15.43 11.66
CA THR A 44 -11.94 -15.04 13.06
C THR A 44 -11.16 -13.73 13.19
N ARG A 45 -11.32 -13.04 14.33
CA ARG A 45 -10.58 -11.80 14.61
C ARG A 45 -9.06 -12.04 14.65
N ASP A 46 -8.64 -13.20 15.14
CA ASP A 46 -7.22 -13.53 15.23
C ASP A 46 -6.61 -13.86 13.87
N ALA A 47 -7.36 -14.51 12.97
CA ALA A 47 -6.92 -14.70 11.58
C ALA A 47 -6.62 -13.35 10.90
N PHE A 48 -7.48 -12.35 11.07
CA PHE A 48 -7.21 -11.02 10.52
C PHE A 48 -5.95 -10.35 11.09
N LYS A 49 -5.63 -10.56 12.38
CA LYS A 49 -4.37 -10.06 12.97
C LYS A 49 -3.14 -10.68 12.31
N ILE A 50 -3.23 -11.96 11.90
CA ILE A 50 -2.15 -12.62 11.17
C ILE A 50 -2.04 -12.06 9.75
N VAL A 51 -3.16 -11.86 9.05
CA VAL A 51 -3.17 -11.25 7.71
C VAL A 51 -2.58 -9.83 7.73
N GLU A 52 -2.91 -9.02 8.75
CA GLU A 52 -2.30 -7.69 8.96
C GLU A 52 -0.76 -7.80 9.06
N LYS A 53 -0.25 -8.69 9.92
CA LYS A 53 1.21 -8.92 10.06
C LYS A 53 1.86 -9.45 8.78
N CYS A 54 1.17 -10.32 8.04
CA CYS A 54 1.65 -10.83 6.76
C CYS A 54 1.71 -9.72 5.70
N SER A 55 0.76 -8.80 5.72
CA SER A 55 0.74 -7.63 4.82
C SER A 55 1.94 -6.72 5.11
N ASP A 56 2.24 -6.45 6.37
CA ASP A 56 3.43 -5.66 6.75
C ASP A 56 4.73 -6.32 6.25
N LYS A 57 4.86 -7.64 6.43
CA LYS A 57 6.01 -8.41 5.92
C LYS A 57 6.10 -8.38 4.39
N TYR A 58 4.95 -8.47 3.72
CA TYR A 58 4.88 -8.42 2.26
C TYR A 58 5.42 -7.09 1.72
N PHE A 59 4.98 -5.95 2.28
CA PHE A 59 5.46 -4.64 1.82
C PHE A 59 6.94 -4.40 2.13
N LYS A 60 7.45 -4.92 3.26
CA LYS A 60 8.88 -4.88 3.56
C LYS A 60 9.69 -5.64 2.51
N GLN A 61 9.34 -6.91 2.27
CA GLN A 61 10.01 -7.74 1.27
C GLN A 61 9.93 -7.12 -0.13
N LEU A 62 8.76 -6.61 -0.51
CA LEU A 62 8.55 -5.95 -1.80
C LEU A 62 9.44 -4.71 -1.95
N SER A 63 9.66 -3.96 -0.87
CA SER A 63 10.53 -2.78 -0.89
C SER A 63 11.99 -3.17 -1.10
N ASP A 64 12.46 -4.19 -0.37
CA ASP A 64 13.82 -4.73 -0.48
C ASP A 64 14.08 -5.26 -1.91
N ASP A 65 13.08 -5.93 -2.51
CA ASP A 65 13.18 -6.46 -3.87
C ASP A 65 13.24 -5.36 -4.95
N LEU A 66 12.42 -4.33 -4.82
CA LEU A 66 12.43 -3.19 -5.76
C LEU A 66 13.71 -2.38 -5.64
N GLU A 67 14.27 -2.24 -4.44
CA GLU A 67 15.59 -1.63 -4.24
C GLU A 67 16.67 -2.43 -4.99
N ALA A 68 16.65 -3.75 -4.88
CA ALA A 68 17.61 -4.60 -5.59
C ALA A 68 17.49 -4.46 -7.12
N TYR A 69 16.28 -4.42 -7.67
CA TYR A 69 16.06 -4.29 -9.13
C TYR A 69 16.47 -2.91 -9.67
N THR A 70 16.07 -1.84 -8.96
CA THR A 70 16.45 -0.48 -9.36
C THR A 70 17.96 -0.28 -9.30
N HIS A 71 18.61 -0.76 -8.23
CA HIS A 71 20.06 -0.71 -8.08
C HIS A 71 20.77 -1.54 -9.16
N HIS A 72 20.26 -2.73 -9.48
CA HIS A 72 20.81 -3.57 -10.56
C HIS A 72 20.76 -2.87 -11.93
N ALA A 73 19.71 -2.08 -12.19
CA ALA A 73 19.58 -1.27 -13.39
C ALA A 73 20.36 0.07 -13.33
N GLY A 74 21.12 0.33 -12.26
CA GLY A 74 21.85 1.59 -12.07
C GLY A 74 20.97 2.82 -11.84
N ARG A 75 19.69 2.62 -11.51
CA ARG A 75 18.70 3.68 -11.28
C ARG A 75 18.45 3.86 -9.77
N LYS A 76 17.88 5.02 -9.43
CA LYS A 76 17.38 5.32 -8.07
C LYS A 76 15.85 5.43 -7.99
N THR A 77 15.19 5.26 -9.13
CA THR A 77 13.74 5.41 -9.29
C THR A 77 13.17 4.09 -9.74
N VAL A 78 12.11 3.64 -9.06
CA VAL A 78 11.34 2.45 -9.42
C VAL A 78 10.55 2.73 -10.69
N GLU A 79 10.74 1.90 -11.70
CA GLU A 79 10.04 1.94 -12.97
C GLU A 79 9.03 0.79 -13.10
N VAL A 80 8.12 0.90 -14.07
CA VAL A 80 7.10 -0.13 -14.34
C VAL A 80 7.74 -1.50 -14.63
N GLY A 81 8.90 -1.51 -15.31
CA GLY A 81 9.64 -2.73 -15.59
C GLY A 81 10.11 -3.46 -14.32
N ASP A 82 10.47 -2.73 -13.26
CA ASP A 82 10.89 -3.35 -11.99
C ASP A 82 9.72 -4.09 -11.31
N LEU A 83 8.52 -3.50 -11.37
CA LEU A 83 7.28 -4.14 -10.90
C LEU A 83 6.87 -5.33 -11.77
N GLU A 84 7.02 -5.22 -13.09
CA GLU A 84 6.71 -6.34 -14.00
C GLU A 84 7.63 -7.54 -13.72
N VAL A 85 8.93 -7.31 -13.54
CA VAL A 85 9.90 -8.35 -13.16
C VAL A 85 9.55 -8.95 -11.79
N LEU A 86 9.21 -8.12 -10.80
CA LEU A 86 8.75 -8.60 -9.48
C LEU A 86 7.54 -9.53 -9.63
N MET A 87 6.51 -9.09 -10.35
CA MET A 87 5.27 -9.85 -10.51
C MET A 87 5.45 -11.11 -11.35
N ARG A 88 6.39 -11.11 -12.31
CA ARG A 88 6.79 -12.32 -13.06
C ARG A 88 7.53 -13.31 -12.16
N ARG A 89 8.43 -12.83 -11.29
CA ARG A 89 9.12 -13.66 -10.28
C ARG A 89 8.15 -14.26 -9.26
N GLN A 90 7.08 -13.53 -8.91
CA GLN A 90 6.00 -14.03 -8.05
C GLN A 90 5.04 -15.00 -8.76
N GLY A 91 5.19 -15.23 -10.07
CA GLY A 91 4.34 -16.10 -10.87
C GLY A 91 2.96 -15.52 -11.19
N LEU A 92 2.74 -14.22 -10.96
CA LEU A 92 1.49 -13.53 -11.27
C LEU A 92 1.43 -13.13 -12.74
N VAL A 93 2.52 -12.56 -13.26
CA VAL A 93 2.65 -12.20 -14.67
C VAL A 93 3.26 -13.37 -15.42
N THR A 94 2.56 -13.83 -16.45
CA THR A 94 3.01 -14.91 -17.34
C THR A 94 2.62 -14.57 -18.77
N ASP A 95 3.11 -15.34 -19.74
CA ASP A 95 2.80 -15.06 -21.15
C ASP A 95 1.30 -15.23 -21.47
N LYS A 96 0.59 -16.03 -20.68
CA LYS A 96 -0.88 -16.17 -20.73
C LYS A 96 -1.63 -15.12 -19.90
N MET A 97 -0.94 -14.45 -18.98
CA MET A 97 -1.51 -13.48 -18.05
C MET A 97 -0.58 -12.24 -17.98
N PRO A 98 -0.60 -11.39 -19.02
CA PRO A 98 0.24 -10.20 -19.05
C PRO A 98 -0.24 -9.15 -18.03
N LEU A 99 0.65 -8.22 -17.66
CA LEU A 99 0.39 -7.20 -16.63
C LEU A 99 -0.88 -6.38 -16.90
N ASN A 100 -1.12 -5.99 -18.15
CA ASN A 100 -2.32 -5.23 -18.54
C ASN A 100 -3.63 -5.97 -18.23
N VAL A 101 -3.65 -7.30 -18.40
CA VAL A 101 -4.83 -8.11 -18.09
C VAL A 101 -5.07 -8.15 -16.57
N LEU A 102 -4.01 -8.18 -15.76
CA LEU A 102 -4.14 -8.07 -14.30
C LEU A 102 -4.69 -6.70 -13.89
N ILE A 103 -4.20 -5.62 -14.51
CA ILE A 103 -4.69 -4.26 -14.28
C ILE A 103 -6.19 -4.17 -14.59
N GLU A 104 -6.64 -4.71 -15.71
CA GLU A 104 -8.05 -4.74 -16.09
C GLU A 104 -8.93 -5.56 -15.15
N ARG A 105 -8.40 -6.62 -14.54
CA ARG A 105 -9.17 -7.47 -13.63
C ARG A 105 -9.28 -6.89 -12.22
N TYR A 106 -8.20 -6.32 -11.70
CA TYR A 106 -8.08 -6.03 -10.26
C TYR A 106 -8.11 -4.54 -9.91
N LEU A 107 -7.91 -3.63 -10.88
CA LEU A 107 -7.96 -2.19 -10.60
C LEU A 107 -9.31 -1.57 -11.00
N PRO A 108 -9.83 -0.58 -10.25
CA PRO A 108 -10.92 0.28 -10.70
C PRO A 108 -10.61 1.04 -12.00
N LEU A 109 -11.65 1.42 -12.74
CA LEU A 109 -11.53 2.06 -14.05
C LEU A 109 -10.68 3.35 -14.02
N GLU A 110 -10.78 4.13 -12.94
CA GLU A 110 -10.03 5.38 -12.76
C GLU A 110 -8.52 5.15 -12.82
N TYR A 111 -8.03 4.11 -12.16
CA TYR A 111 -6.61 3.76 -12.17
C TYR A 111 -6.17 3.10 -13.48
N ARG A 112 -7.06 2.31 -14.13
CA ARG A 112 -6.74 1.71 -15.44
C ARG A 112 -6.43 2.77 -16.49
N LYS A 113 -7.20 3.86 -16.52
CA LYS A 113 -7.01 4.97 -17.47
C LYS A 113 -5.63 5.63 -17.36
N LEU A 114 -4.99 5.55 -16.18
CA LEU A 114 -3.65 6.10 -15.95
C LEU A 114 -2.54 5.15 -16.43
N LEU A 115 -2.79 3.84 -16.42
CA LEU A 115 -1.77 2.82 -16.66
C LEU A 115 -1.85 2.23 -18.07
N ILE A 116 -3.05 2.07 -18.60
CA ILE A 116 -3.30 1.54 -19.94
C ILE A 116 -3.70 2.71 -20.82
N PRO A 117 -2.94 3.02 -21.88
CA PRO A 117 -3.36 4.01 -22.86
C PRO A 117 -4.62 3.50 -23.57
N ILE A 118 -5.77 4.08 -23.25
CA ILE A 118 -7.04 3.77 -23.91
C ILE A 118 -7.16 4.70 -25.13
N ALA A 119 -7.42 4.13 -26.29
CA ALA A 119 -7.84 4.92 -27.45
C ALA A 119 -9.24 5.48 -27.19
N VAL A 120 -9.32 6.76 -26.82
CA VAL A 120 -10.58 7.50 -26.87
C VAL A 120 -10.79 8.04 -28.28
N SER A 121 -12.04 8.18 -28.72
CA SER A 121 -12.37 8.82 -30.00
C SER A 121 -11.70 10.19 -30.10
N GLY A 122 -10.67 10.31 -30.95
CA GLY A 122 -9.83 11.51 -31.08
C GLY A 122 -8.34 11.31 -30.78
N ASN A 123 -7.91 10.19 -30.20
CA ASN A 123 -6.49 9.90 -29.97
C ASN A 123 -5.79 9.40 -31.26
N LYS A 124 -4.77 10.13 -31.73
CA LYS A 124 -3.82 9.61 -32.73
C LYS A 124 -2.86 8.65 -32.04
N VAL A 125 -3.05 7.34 -32.24
CA VAL A 125 -2.05 6.33 -31.87
C VAL A 125 -0.95 6.41 -32.92
N ILE A 126 0.20 6.97 -32.54
CA ILE A 126 1.40 6.97 -33.38
C ILE A 126 2.18 5.71 -33.03
N PRO A 127 2.39 4.78 -33.97
CA PRO A 127 3.27 3.63 -33.73
C PRO A 127 4.69 4.16 -33.50
N CYS A 128 5.28 3.85 -32.34
CA CYS A 128 6.72 3.99 -32.16
C CYS A 128 7.41 2.87 -32.96
N LYS A 129 8.43 3.26 -33.75
CA LYS A 129 9.24 2.35 -34.58
C LYS A 129 10.09 1.41 -33.74
#